data_AF-L0KMF8-F1
#
_entry.id   AF-L0KMF8-F1
#
_cell.length_a   1.000
_cell.length_b   1.000
_cell.length_c   1.000
_cell.angle_alpha   90.00
_cell.angle_beta   90.00
_cell.angle_gamma   90.00
#
_symmetry.space_group_name_H-M   'P 1'
#
loop_
_entity.id
_entity.type
_entity.pdbx_description
1 polymer ?
#
loop_
_entity_poly.entity_id
_entity_poly.type
_entity_poly.pdbx_seq_one_letter_code
_entity_poly.pdbx_strand_id
1 'polypeptide(L)'
;METTRKVDRSTRIPNPQAWPSNDDLHKPLSMGCSLFPDEAVARIYKPPRAVTTSGKARLKGWRLVFERRTAPSIEPLMGYTSGDDTLAQIELGFPTLESAIRYAERQGLTYVVQTPTALVGYGRCLRLHDMPEQAGSSTRVSSDAVLDRLGFAVLQES
;
A
#
# COMPACT_ATOMS: atom_id res chain seq x y z
N MET A 1 39.04 55.24 -37.10
CA MET A 1 37.80 54.66 -37.62
C MET A 1 37.72 53.22 -37.13
N GLU A 2 37.08 52.99 -36.00
CA GLU A 2 36.98 51.66 -35.40
C GLU A 2 35.49 51.43 -35.15
N THR A 3 34.88 50.53 -35.93
CA THR A 3 33.43 50.28 -35.86
C THR A 3 33.17 49.16 -34.86
N THR A 4 32.45 49.50 -33.81
CA THR A 4 31.95 48.57 -32.81
C THR A 4 30.91 47.64 -33.44
N ARG A 5 31.06 46.34 -33.23
CA ARG A 5 29.98 45.38 -33.48
C ARG A 5 29.72 44.59 -32.22
N LYS A 6 28.83 45.14 -31.38
CA LYS A 6 28.08 44.38 -30.39
C LYS A 6 27.17 43.41 -31.15
N VAL A 7 27.36 42.11 -30.96
CA VAL A 7 26.36 41.10 -31.31
C VAL A 7 25.74 40.62 -30.00
N ASP A 8 24.65 41.29 -29.63
CA ASP A 8 23.67 40.74 -28.70
C ASP A 8 22.53 40.18 -29.54
N ARG A 9 22.21 38.91 -29.35
CA ARG A 9 20.97 38.47 -28.69
C ARG A 9 20.52 37.13 -29.25
N SER A 10 20.72 36.11 -28.43
CA SER A 10 19.73 35.08 -28.10
C SER A 10 18.81 34.67 -29.26
N THR A 11 19.29 33.77 -30.12
CA THR A 11 18.38 32.88 -30.84
C THR A 11 17.91 31.83 -29.84
N ARG A 12 16.83 32.16 -29.12
CA ARG A 12 15.98 31.19 -28.46
C ARG A 12 15.47 30.26 -29.56
N ILE A 13 16.10 29.10 -29.72
CA ILE A 13 15.46 27.97 -30.40
C ILE A 13 14.28 27.61 -29.50
N PRO A 14 13.02 27.69 -29.97
CA PRO A 14 11.92 27.13 -29.22
C PRO A 14 12.17 25.62 -29.16
N ASN A 15 12.49 25.14 -27.95
CA ASN A 15 12.48 23.72 -27.63
C ASN A 15 11.14 23.15 -28.10
N PRO A 16 11.08 22.25 -29.10
CA PRO A 16 9.83 21.64 -29.48
C PRO A 16 9.29 20.94 -28.25
N GLN A 17 8.13 21.44 -27.82
CA GLN A 17 7.40 21.01 -26.65
C GLN A 17 7.38 19.48 -26.53
N ALA A 18 7.81 19.03 -25.37
CA ALA A 18 7.15 18.01 -24.58
C ALA A 18 7.02 16.62 -25.23
N TRP A 19 7.96 15.73 -24.94
CA TRP A 19 7.63 14.31 -24.80
C TRP A 19 7.42 13.97 -23.31
N PRO A 20 6.19 14.04 -22.80
CA PRO A 20 5.74 13.18 -21.73
C PRO A 20 4.66 12.28 -22.30
N SER A 21 5.06 11.40 -23.21
CA SER A 21 4.16 10.37 -23.68
C SER A 21 5.03 9.18 -24.01
N ASN A 22 4.97 8.14 -23.17
CA ASN A 22 5.15 6.79 -23.68
C ASN A 22 3.95 6.53 -24.61
N ASP A 23 3.95 7.22 -25.76
CA ASP A 23 3.17 6.92 -26.94
C ASP A 23 3.91 5.77 -27.63
N ASP A 24 3.94 4.62 -26.95
CA ASP A 24 4.11 3.35 -27.64
C ASP A 24 2.91 3.23 -28.56
N LEU A 25 3.12 3.55 -29.83
CA LEU A 25 2.16 3.47 -30.91
C LEU A 25 1.57 2.06 -30.99
N HIS A 26 0.52 1.79 -30.22
CA HIS A 26 -0.31 0.63 -30.43
C HIS A 26 -1.18 0.91 -31.66
N LYS A 27 -0.69 0.48 -32.83
CA LYS A 27 -1.62 -0.06 -33.82
C LYS A 27 -2.47 -1.10 -33.07
N PRO A 28 -3.81 -1.10 -33.17
CA PRO A 28 -4.58 -2.20 -32.65
C PRO A 28 -4.04 -3.45 -33.35
N LEU A 29 -3.39 -4.34 -32.59
CA LEU A 29 -2.99 -5.62 -33.13
C LEU A 29 -4.31 -6.29 -33.51
N SER A 30 -4.57 -6.32 -34.82
CA SER A 30 -5.68 -7.04 -35.42
C SER A 30 -5.73 -8.42 -34.79
N MET A 31 -6.69 -8.59 -33.88
CA MET A 31 -7.08 -9.85 -33.26
C MET A 31 -5.94 -10.62 -32.58
N GLY A 32 -5.78 -10.41 -31.27
CA GLY A 32 -5.44 -11.52 -30.36
C GLY A 32 -3.98 -11.75 -29.97
N CYS A 33 -3.06 -10.82 -30.20
CA CYS A 33 -1.68 -10.99 -29.73
C CYS A 33 -1.34 -9.94 -28.67
N SER A 34 -1.48 -10.28 -27.39
CA SER A 34 -0.73 -9.58 -26.33
C SER A 34 0.77 -9.75 -26.60
N LEU A 35 1.57 -8.72 -26.35
CA LEU A 35 3.05 -8.82 -26.46
C LEU A 35 3.64 -9.79 -25.42
N PHE A 36 2.83 -10.14 -24.42
CA PHE A 36 3.19 -11.01 -23.33
C PHE A 36 2.55 -12.41 -23.52
N PRO A 37 3.21 -13.46 -23.04
CA PRO A 37 2.63 -14.80 -22.96
C PRO A 37 1.26 -14.77 -22.25
N ASP A 38 0.31 -15.58 -22.70
CA ASP A 38 -1.06 -15.66 -22.15
C ASP A 38 -1.08 -16.01 -20.65
N GLU A 39 -0.13 -16.83 -20.21
CA GLU A 39 0.04 -17.24 -18.81
C GLU A 39 0.71 -16.17 -17.92
N ALA A 40 1.13 -15.03 -18.47
CA ALA A 40 1.80 -13.99 -17.69
C ALA A 40 0.80 -13.25 -16.79
N VAL A 41 0.94 -13.45 -15.47
CA VAL A 41 0.13 -12.77 -14.46
C VAL A 41 0.93 -11.61 -13.85
N ALA A 42 0.31 -10.43 -13.82
CA ALA A 42 0.87 -9.24 -13.20
C ALA A 42 0.28 -9.00 -11.80
N ARG A 43 1.13 -8.61 -10.84
CA ARG A 43 0.75 -8.20 -9.49
C ARG A 43 0.94 -6.71 -9.34
N ILE A 44 -0.13 -5.99 -9.06
CA ILE A 44 -0.12 -4.56 -8.79
C ILE A 44 -0.21 -4.36 -7.28
N TYR A 45 0.81 -3.75 -6.67
CA TYR A 45 0.85 -3.54 -5.22
C TYR A 45 1.58 -2.26 -4.84
N LYS A 46 1.33 -1.82 -3.62
CA LYS A 46 2.06 -0.72 -2.98
C LYS A 46 3.13 -1.32 -2.05
N PRO A 47 4.42 -0.98 -2.21
CA PRO A 47 5.48 -1.52 -1.36
C PRO A 47 5.20 -1.26 0.11
N PRO A 48 5.34 -2.27 0.99
CA PRO A 48 5.26 -2.05 2.42
C PRO A 48 6.47 -1.23 2.90
N ARG A 49 6.37 -0.68 4.10
CA ARG A 49 7.51 -0.04 4.75
C ARG A 49 8.58 -1.11 5.03
N ALA A 50 9.82 -0.83 4.65
CA ALA A 50 10.96 -1.66 5.02
C ALA A 50 11.09 -1.72 6.55
N VAL A 51 11.14 -2.93 7.10
CA VAL A 51 11.09 -3.18 8.56
C VAL A 51 12.27 -2.53 9.28
N THR A 52 13.47 -2.66 8.72
CA THR A 52 14.73 -2.23 9.34
C THR A 52 15.02 -0.74 9.16
N THR A 53 14.41 -0.08 8.18
CA THR A 53 14.73 1.31 7.84
C THR A 53 13.56 2.25 8.15
N SER A 54 13.86 3.47 8.60
CA SER A 54 12.86 4.52 8.82
C SER A 54 12.46 5.26 7.53
N GLY A 55 13.16 5.03 6.42
CA GLY A 55 12.95 5.73 5.15
C GLY A 55 11.56 5.53 4.55
N LYS A 56 10.90 6.64 4.17
CA LYS A 56 9.55 6.65 3.58
C LYS A 56 9.52 6.87 2.07
N ALA A 57 10.66 7.08 1.43
CA ALA A 57 10.74 7.46 0.01
C ALA A 57 10.08 6.43 -0.93
N ARG A 58 10.26 5.13 -0.65
CA ARG A 58 9.77 4.03 -1.49
C ARG A 58 8.27 3.72 -1.33
N LEU A 59 7.59 4.39 -0.39
CA LEU A 59 6.18 4.11 -0.05
C LEU A 59 5.16 4.79 -0.97
N LYS A 60 5.56 5.80 -1.77
CA LYS A 60 4.59 6.65 -2.48
C LYS A 60 4.09 6.07 -3.80
N GLY A 61 4.87 5.21 -4.45
CA GLY A 61 4.54 4.65 -5.76
C GLY A 61 3.79 3.32 -5.69
N TRP A 62 3.07 3.03 -6.77
CA TRP A 62 2.55 1.71 -7.10
C TRP A 62 3.58 0.95 -7.94
N ARG A 63 3.62 -0.37 -7.78
CA ARG A 63 4.48 -1.24 -8.56
C ARG A 63 3.66 -2.32 -9.25
N LEU A 64 4.01 -2.60 -10.50
CA LEU A 64 3.54 -3.76 -11.25
C LEU A 64 4.72 -4.70 -11.42
N VAL A 65 4.58 -5.94 -10.97
CA VAL A 65 5.60 -7.00 -11.04
C VAL A 65 4.96 -8.24 -11.62
N PHE A 66 5.67 -8.97 -12.48
CA PHE A 66 5.18 -10.23 -13.02
C PHE A 66 5.42 -11.39 -12.05
N GLU A 67 4.47 -12.32 -11.99
CA GLU A 67 4.68 -13.58 -11.28
C GLU A 67 5.72 -14.43 -11.99
N ARG A 68 6.58 -15.08 -11.21
CA ARG A 68 7.59 -15.98 -11.76
C ARG A 68 6.91 -17.23 -12.28
N ARG A 69 7.09 -17.52 -13.57
CA ARG A 69 6.55 -18.72 -14.22
C ARG A 69 7.41 -19.96 -13.97
N THR A 70 8.72 -19.78 -13.89
CA THR A 70 9.68 -20.87 -13.75
C THR A 70 10.55 -20.70 -12.51
N ALA A 71 10.78 -21.80 -11.80
CA ALA A 71 11.69 -21.82 -10.66
C ALA A 71 13.15 -21.59 -11.12
N PRO A 72 13.96 -20.87 -10.34
CA PRO A 72 15.38 -20.74 -10.64
C PRO A 72 16.09 -22.09 -10.53
N SER A 73 17.06 -22.32 -11.41
CA SER A 73 17.91 -23.52 -11.41
C SER A 73 19.34 -23.18 -10.96
N ILE A 74 20.05 -24.16 -10.42
CA ILE A 74 21.48 -24.04 -10.09
C ILE A 74 22.28 -24.61 -11.26
N GLU A 75 23.25 -23.84 -11.74
CA GLU A 75 24.16 -24.25 -12.80
C GLU A 75 25.21 -25.26 -12.25
N PRO A 76 25.47 -26.39 -12.93
CA PRO A 76 26.27 -27.50 -12.37
C PRO A 76 27.76 -27.21 -12.21
N LEU A 77 28.35 -26.31 -12.99
CA LEU A 77 29.79 -26.07 -12.99
C LEU A 77 30.21 -25.09 -11.88
N MET A 78 29.61 -23.89 -11.88
CA MET A 78 29.95 -22.77 -11.00
C MET A 78 28.97 -22.58 -9.85
N GLY A 79 27.79 -23.21 -9.89
CA GLY A 79 26.77 -23.07 -8.86
C GLY A 79 25.99 -21.76 -8.94
N TYR A 80 26.01 -21.06 -10.07
CA TYR A 80 25.24 -19.83 -10.25
C TYR A 80 23.74 -20.10 -10.41
N THR A 81 22.93 -19.17 -9.92
CA THR A 81 21.47 -19.22 -10.09
C THR A 81 21.12 -18.74 -11.50
N SER A 82 20.62 -19.66 -12.33
CA SER A 82 20.09 -19.36 -13.66
C SER A 82 18.55 -19.34 -13.64
N GLY A 83 17.97 -18.67 -14.63
CA GLY A 83 16.53 -18.62 -14.83
C GLY A 83 16.20 -18.28 -16.28
N ASP A 84 15.12 -18.88 -16.79
CA ASP A 84 14.63 -18.67 -18.16
C ASP A 84 13.59 -17.53 -18.23
N ASP A 85 12.90 -17.27 -17.11
CA ASP A 85 11.84 -16.27 -17.05
C ASP A 85 12.40 -14.84 -16.98
N THR A 86 12.32 -14.13 -18.10
CA THR A 86 12.79 -12.74 -18.22
C THR A 86 11.82 -11.75 -17.57
N LEU A 87 10.52 -12.06 -17.54
CA LEU A 87 9.49 -11.19 -16.97
C LEU A 87 9.66 -11.02 -15.46
N ALA A 88 10.19 -12.03 -14.77
CA ALA A 88 10.54 -12.01 -13.36
C ALA A 88 11.50 -10.86 -12.96
N GLN A 89 12.27 -10.35 -13.92
CA GLN A 89 13.26 -9.31 -13.69
C GLN A 89 12.66 -7.90 -13.81
N ILE A 90 11.46 -7.78 -14.38
CA ILE A 90 10.85 -6.50 -14.74
C ILE A 90 9.96 -6.00 -13.59
N GLU A 91 10.22 -4.77 -13.15
CA GLU A 91 9.40 -4.02 -12.20
C GLU A 91 9.05 -2.66 -12.79
N LEU A 92 7.75 -2.35 -12.89
CA LEU A 92 7.27 -1.07 -13.41
C LEU A 92 6.72 -0.20 -12.28
N GLY A 93 7.18 1.05 -12.21
CA GLY A 93 6.74 2.04 -11.23
C GLY A 93 5.65 2.95 -11.79
N PHE A 94 4.56 3.12 -11.03
CA PHE A 94 3.43 3.98 -11.39
C PHE A 94 3.11 4.98 -10.27
N PRO A 95 2.61 6.18 -10.61
CA PRO A 95 2.17 7.16 -9.62
C PRO A 95 0.82 6.79 -8.99
N THR A 96 -0.11 6.20 -9.76
CA THR A 96 -1.47 5.87 -9.32
C THR A 96 -1.83 4.42 -9.66
N LEU A 97 -2.79 3.85 -8.89
CA LEU A 97 -3.33 2.51 -9.15
C LEU A 97 -3.97 2.43 -10.54
N GLU A 98 -4.79 3.42 -10.89
CA GLU A 98 -5.47 3.50 -12.18
C GLU A 98 -4.49 3.51 -13.35
N SER A 99 -3.35 4.21 -13.21
CA SER A 99 -2.31 4.20 -14.25
C SER A 99 -1.73 2.81 -14.49
N ALA A 100 -1.54 2.03 -13.42
CA ALA A 100 -1.04 0.66 -13.51
C ALA A 100 -2.08 -0.29 -14.13
N ILE A 101 -3.36 -0.16 -13.75
CA ILE A 101 -4.47 -0.96 -14.30
C ILE A 101 -4.62 -0.67 -15.80
N ARG A 102 -4.67 0.62 -16.17
CA ARG A 102 -4.80 1.03 -17.57
C ARG A 102 -3.66 0.50 -18.43
N TYR A 103 -2.44 0.42 -17.88
CA TYR A 103 -1.32 -0.20 -18.59
C TYR A 103 -1.55 -1.70 -18.77
N ALA A 104 -1.92 -2.43 -17.72
CA ALA A 104 -2.20 -3.87 -17.81
C ALA A 104 -3.32 -4.19 -18.82
N GLU A 105 -4.42 -3.43 -18.80
CA GLU A 105 -5.53 -3.57 -19.77
C GLU A 105 -5.08 -3.29 -21.21
N ARG A 106 -4.27 -2.25 -21.43
CA ARG A 106 -3.73 -1.91 -22.75
C ARG A 106 -2.83 -3.01 -23.32
N GLN A 107 -2.08 -3.69 -22.46
CA GLN A 107 -1.19 -4.79 -22.87
C GLN A 107 -1.88 -6.15 -22.94
N GLY A 108 -3.16 -6.24 -22.53
CA GLY A 108 -3.89 -7.50 -22.47
C GLY A 108 -3.36 -8.46 -21.39
N LEU A 109 -2.85 -7.93 -20.28
CA LEU A 109 -2.28 -8.72 -19.19
C LEU A 109 -3.34 -9.12 -18.17
N THR A 110 -3.28 -10.37 -17.70
CA THR A 110 -4.02 -10.80 -16.51
C THR A 110 -3.38 -10.19 -15.27
N TYR A 111 -4.15 -9.50 -14.41
CA TYR A 111 -3.59 -8.81 -13.25
C TYR A 111 -4.36 -9.03 -11.94
N VAL A 112 -3.62 -8.96 -10.82
CA VAL A 112 -4.14 -9.05 -9.45
C VAL A 112 -3.73 -7.80 -8.67
N VAL A 113 -4.72 -7.09 -8.11
CA VAL A 113 -4.49 -5.89 -7.30
C VAL A 113 -4.43 -6.26 -5.82
N GLN A 114 -3.33 -5.90 -5.15
CA GLN A 114 -3.18 -6.06 -3.71
C GLN A 114 -3.50 -4.76 -2.98
N THR A 115 -4.56 -4.80 -2.15
CA THR A 115 -4.92 -3.69 -1.27
C THR A 115 -3.84 -3.50 -0.20
N PRO A 116 -3.28 -2.29 -0.02
CA PRO A 116 -2.28 -2.06 1.00
C PRO A 116 -2.88 -2.27 2.40
N THR A 117 -2.18 -3.03 3.24
CA THR A 117 -2.59 -3.40 4.61
C THR A 117 -2.95 -2.18 5.47
N ALA A 118 -2.30 -1.02 5.25
CA ALA A 118 -2.61 0.21 5.97
C ALA A 118 -4.07 0.69 5.78
N LEU A 119 -4.74 0.31 4.69
CA LEU A 119 -6.15 0.65 4.44
C LEU A 119 -7.13 -0.35 5.07
N VAL A 120 -6.65 -1.56 5.41
CA VAL A 120 -7.47 -2.67 5.95
C VAL A 120 -7.50 -2.65 7.48
N GLY A 121 -6.74 -1.76 8.13
CA GLY A 121 -6.45 -1.78 9.56
C GLY A 121 -6.93 -0.61 10.42
N TYR A 122 -7.94 0.16 10.00
CA TYR A 122 -8.65 1.08 10.90
C TYR A 122 -10.15 0.77 10.92
N GLY A 123 -10.46 -0.49 11.24
CA GLY A 123 -11.70 -0.80 11.93
C GLY A 123 -11.70 -0.03 13.24
N ARG A 124 -12.30 1.17 13.20
CA ARG A 124 -12.72 1.94 14.36
C ARG A 124 -13.64 1.02 15.18
N CYS A 125 -13.08 0.30 16.15
CA CYS A 125 -13.84 -0.13 17.31
C CYS A 125 -14.09 1.15 18.12
N LEU A 126 -15.04 1.97 17.65
CA LEU A 126 -15.79 2.79 18.58
C LEU A 126 -16.49 1.78 19.47
N ARG A 127 -15.85 1.43 20.58
CA ARG A 127 -16.60 1.27 21.81
C ARG A 127 -17.34 2.59 21.94
N LEU A 128 -18.61 2.61 21.52
CA LEU A 128 -19.56 3.51 22.14
C LEU A 128 -19.36 3.26 23.63
N HIS A 129 -18.81 4.26 24.31
CA HIS A 129 -18.85 4.32 25.75
C HIS A 129 -20.29 3.99 26.14
N ASP A 130 -20.46 2.89 26.85
CA ASP A 130 -21.61 2.66 27.69
C ASP A 130 -21.68 3.90 28.61
N MET A 131 -22.64 4.77 28.32
CA MET A 131 -22.89 5.96 29.12
C MET A 131 -23.60 5.49 30.39
N PRO A 132 -23.16 5.90 31.59
CA PRO A 132 -23.84 5.54 32.81
C PRO A 132 -25.16 6.32 32.87
N GLU A 133 -26.27 5.64 32.64
CA GLU A 133 -27.62 6.12 32.93
C GLU A 133 -27.79 6.18 34.46
N GLN A 134 -27.67 7.39 35.00
CA GLN A 134 -28.09 7.74 36.35
C GLN A 134 -29.55 8.19 36.34
N ALA A 135 -30.45 7.34 36.86
CA ALA A 135 -31.73 7.78 37.41
C ALA A 135 -32.32 6.69 38.32
N GLY A 136 -32.16 6.86 39.63
CA GLY A 136 -32.73 5.93 40.62
C GLY A 136 -32.42 6.34 42.05
N SER A 137 -32.98 7.48 42.45
CA SER A 137 -32.99 8.01 43.82
C SER A 137 -33.32 6.94 44.87
N SER A 138 -32.45 6.76 45.87
CA SER A 138 -32.85 6.19 47.16
C SER A 138 -32.20 6.97 48.29
N THR A 139 -33.06 7.74 48.95
CA THR A 139 -32.84 8.51 50.16
C THR A 139 -32.23 7.68 51.29
N ARG A 140 -31.35 8.31 52.08
CA ARG A 140 -30.70 7.79 53.28
C ARG A 140 -31.69 7.36 54.37
N VAL A 141 -31.43 6.22 55.03
CA VAL A 141 -31.69 5.94 56.47
C VAL A 141 -30.65 4.88 56.90
N SER A 142 -29.45 5.25 57.35
CA SER A 142 -29.01 5.42 58.75
C SER A 142 -29.38 4.29 59.73
N SER A 143 -28.33 3.59 60.21
CA SER A 143 -28.14 2.88 61.50
C SER A 143 -29.12 1.83 62.04
N ASP A 144 -28.53 0.88 62.77
CA ASP A 144 -29.07 0.04 63.87
C ASP A 144 -29.62 -1.38 63.64
N ALA A 145 -29.68 -1.94 62.43
CA ALA A 145 -30.26 -3.30 62.26
C ALA A 145 -29.27 -4.47 62.08
N VAL A 146 -27.95 -4.22 62.00
CA VAL A 146 -26.96 -5.29 61.71
C VAL A 146 -26.34 -5.90 62.98
N LEU A 147 -26.45 -5.23 64.14
CA LEU A 147 -25.84 -5.72 65.39
C LEU A 147 -26.65 -6.82 66.10
N ASP A 148 -27.90 -7.06 65.72
CA ASP A 148 -28.73 -8.12 66.31
C ASP A 148 -28.43 -9.53 65.72
N ARG A 149 -27.81 -9.59 64.54
CA ARG A 149 -27.54 -10.86 63.83
C ARG A 149 -26.26 -11.59 64.23
N LEU A 150 -25.44 -11.00 65.10
CA LEU A 150 -24.19 -11.63 65.55
C LEU A 150 -24.27 -12.26 66.95
N GLY A 151 -25.45 -12.34 67.57
CA GLY A 151 -25.70 -13.32 68.63
C GLY A 151 -24.68 -13.38 69.76
N PHE A 152 -24.11 -12.23 70.18
CA PHE A 152 -23.28 -12.12 71.38
C PHE A 152 -24.13 -11.60 72.54
N ALA A 153 -25.15 -12.37 72.92
CA ALA A 153 -25.57 -12.44 74.31
C ALA A 153 -24.72 -13.52 74.99
N VAL A 154 -24.55 -13.44 76.33
CA VAL A 154 -23.83 -14.35 77.26
C VAL A 154 -22.46 -13.75 77.68
N LEU A 155 -22.12 -13.50 78.94
CA LEU A 155 -22.76 -13.63 80.26
C LEU A 155 -22.00 -12.71 81.26
N GLN A 156 -22.73 -12.44 82.33
CA GLN A 156 -22.49 -11.72 83.58
C GLN A 156 -21.19 -12.04 84.37
N GLU A 157 -20.81 -11.08 85.22
CA GLU A 157 -20.38 -11.24 86.63
C GLU A 157 -18.92 -11.60 86.97
N SER A 158 -18.17 -10.61 87.47
CA SER A 158 -17.69 -10.46 88.87
C SER A 158 -16.78 -9.24 89.01
#